data_AF-A0A0M6WF43-F1
#
_entry.id   AF-A0A0M6WF43-F1
#
_cell.length_a   1.000
_cell.length_b   1.000
_cell.length_c   1.000
_cell.angle_alpha   90.00
_cell.angle_beta   90.00
_cell.angle_gamma   90.00
#
_symmetry.space_group_name_H-M   'P 1'
#
loop_
_entity.id
_entity.type
_entity.pdbx_description
1 polymer ?
#
loop_
_entity_poly.entity_id
_entity_poly.type
_entity_poly.pdbx_seq_one_letter_code
_entity_poly.pdbx_strand_id
1 'polypeptide(L)'
;MPGMEPTGHYWFDLGKFLQDKDRKPVLVNQYHVKQSKELDDNNPSKNDRKDPKVIAGLIKDGRFTYPYLPEGVYAELRSASNLKFQTQEELTRILNRIAR
;
A
#
# COMPACT_ATOMS: atom_id res chain seq x y z
N MET A 1 16.81 4.19 -0.05
CA MET A 1 15.42 4.43 0.41
C MET A 1 14.49 3.62 -0.48
N PRO A 2 13.78 2.59 0.03
CA PRO A 2 12.83 1.82 -0.76
C PRO A 2 11.55 2.63 -0.99
N GLY A 3 11.11 2.69 -2.24
CA GLY A 3 9.93 3.43 -2.67
C GLY A 3 8.86 2.52 -3.25
N MET A 4 7.60 2.78 -2.90
CA MET A 4 6.49 1.97 -3.36
C MET A 4 5.26 2.84 -3.62
N GLU A 5 4.48 2.44 -4.61
CA GLU A 5 3.14 2.95 -4.82
C GLU A 5 2.19 2.13 -3.92
N PRO A 6 1.38 2.74 -3.04
CA PRO A 6 0.50 2.03 -2.13
C PRO A 6 -0.71 1.47 -2.87
N THR A 7 -0.50 0.41 -3.65
CA THR A 7 -1.55 -0.31 -4.37
C THR A 7 -1.93 -1.55 -3.59
N GLY A 8 -3.07 -1.52 -2.91
CA GLY A 8 -3.56 -2.63 -2.09
C GLY A 8 -2.96 -2.69 -0.68
N HIS A 9 -3.03 -3.84 -0.03
CA HIS A 9 -2.63 -4.03 1.37
C HIS A 9 -1.18 -4.49 1.54
N TYR A 10 -0.56 -5.08 0.52
CA TYR A 10 0.77 -5.70 0.59
C TYR A 10 1.91 -4.74 0.97
N TRP A 11 1.78 -3.45 0.66
CA TRP A 11 2.81 -2.46 0.99
C TRP A 11 2.98 -2.30 2.51
N PHE A 12 1.93 -2.59 3.30
CA PHE A 12 1.95 -2.40 4.75
C PHE A 12 2.88 -3.42 5.42
N ASP A 13 2.72 -4.70 5.09
CA ASP A 13 3.55 -5.78 5.62
C ASP A 13 5.01 -5.66 5.14
N LEU A 14 5.20 -5.34 3.86
CA LEU A 14 6.53 -5.09 3.30
C LEU A 14 7.18 -3.86 3.94
N GLY A 15 6.42 -2.79 4.17
CA GLY A 15 6.86 -1.58 4.83
C GLY A 15 7.34 -1.87 6.26
N LYS A 16 6.59 -2.68 7.01
CA LYS A 16 6.97 -3.10 8.36
C LYS A 16 8.26 -3.93 8.35
N PHE A 17 8.35 -4.93 7.47
CA PHE A 17 9.57 -5.73 7.31
C PHE A 17 10.81 -4.89 6.96
N LEU A 18 10.66 -3.87 6.13
CA LEU A 18 11.75 -2.96 5.77
C LEU A 18 12.15 -2.07 6.96
N GLN A 19 11.18 -1.59 7.73
CA GLN A 19 11.41 -0.79 8.94
C GLN A 19 12.18 -1.58 9.99
N ASP A 20 11.84 -2.87 10.17
CA ASP A 20 12.53 -3.78 11.10
C ASP A 20 13.98 -4.10 10.65
N LYS A 21 14.36 -3.74 9.42
CA LYS A 21 15.73 -3.81 8.88
C LYS A 21 16.40 -2.44 8.76
N ASP A 22 15.98 -1.46 9.56
CA ASP A 22 16.48 -0.09 9.58
C ASP A 22 16.36 0.66 8.23
N ARG A 23 15.43 0.24 7.36
CA ARG A 23 15.15 0.93 6.09
C ARG A 23 13.86 1.73 6.24
N LYS A 24 13.87 2.98 5.77
CA LYS A 24 12.69 3.85 5.78
C LYS A 24 11.94 3.73 4.45
N PRO A 25 10.82 2.98 4.38
CA PRO A 25 9.99 2.95 3.18
C PRO A 25 9.36 4.31 2.93
N VAL A 26 9.21 4.66 1.65
CA VAL A 26 8.49 5.85 1.22
C VAL A 26 7.38 5.48 0.25
N LEU A 27 6.27 6.20 0.36
CA LEU A 27 5.12 6.05 -0.51
C LEU A 27 5.11 7.16 -1.55
N VAL A 28 4.82 6.79 -2.79
CA VAL A 28 4.55 7.73 -3.87
C VAL A 28 3.04 7.70 -4.16
N ASN A 29 2.44 8.88 -4.35
CA ASN A 29 1.02 8.98 -4.64
C ASN A 29 0.69 8.35 -6.02
N GLN A 30 -0.28 7.44 -6.05
CA GLN A 30 -0.78 6.79 -7.27
C GLN A 30 -1.19 7.79 -8.36
N TYR A 31 -1.79 8.91 -7.95
CA TYR A 31 -2.18 9.97 -8.88
C TYR A 31 -0.96 10.55 -9.61
N HIS A 32 0.14 10.80 -8.90
CA HIS A 32 1.38 11.30 -9.50
C HIS A 32 2.05 10.26 -10.39
N VAL A 33 2.04 8.99 -9.98
CA VAL A 33 2.54 7.89 -10.81
C VAL A 33 1.77 7.82 -12.13
N LYS A 34 0.43 7.90 -12.08
CA LYS A 34 -0.41 7.90 -13.28
C LYS A 34 -0.17 9.10 -14.20
N GLN A 35 -0.12 10.31 -13.63
CA GLN A 35 0.13 11.54 -14.40
C GLN A 35 1.53 11.53 -15.05
N SER A 36 2.57 11.11 -14.32
CA SER A 36 3.92 10.99 -14.88
C SER A 36 4.00 9.94 -15.98
N LYS A 37 3.28 8.81 -15.84
CA LYS A 37 3.15 7.82 -16.92
C LYS A 37 2.49 8.40 -18.16
N GLU A 38 1.40 9.14 -18.01
CA GLU A 38 0.69 9.77 -19.14
C GLU A 38 1.57 10.79 -19.89
N LEU A 39 2.44 11.51 -19.18
CA LEU A 39 3.36 12.48 -19.76
C LEU A 39 4.56 11.82 -20.47
N ASP A 40 5.15 10.78 -19.85
CA ASP A 40 6.36 10.13 -20.37
C ASP A 40 6.06 9.04 -21.40
N ASP A 41 4.93 8.33 -21.27
CA ASP A 41 4.49 7.27 -22.16
C ASP A 41 3.28 7.72 -22.98
N ASN A 42 3.53 8.22 -24.19
CA ASN A 42 2.50 8.42 -25.22
C ASN A 42 1.98 7.10 -25.83
N ASN A 43 1.99 5.99 -25.07
CA ASN A 43 1.60 4.67 -25.54
C ASN A 43 0.65 3.99 -24.53
N PRO A 44 -0.56 3.55 -24.95
CA PRO A 44 -1.57 2.95 -24.08
C PRO A 44 -1.24 1.55 -23.55
N SER A 45 -0.05 1.00 -23.85
CA SER A 45 0.36 -0.32 -23.37
C SER A 45 0.63 -0.31 -21.86
N LYS A 46 -0.16 -1.08 -21.11
CA LYS A 46 0.15 -1.41 -19.71
C LYS A 46 1.47 -2.17 -19.67
N ASN A 47 2.51 -1.56 -19.10
CA ASN A 47 3.81 -2.18 -18.95
C ASN A 47 4.36 -1.94 -17.53
N ASP A 48 4.16 -2.92 -16.65
CA ASP A 48 4.60 -2.88 -15.25
C ASP A 48 6.12 -2.68 -15.09
N ARG A 49 6.92 -2.89 -16.15
CA ARG A 49 8.37 -2.67 -16.13
C ARG A 49 8.76 -1.20 -16.07
N LYS A 50 7.84 -0.27 -16.37
CA LYS A 50 8.11 1.17 -16.40
C LYS A 50 7.82 1.85 -15.06
N ASP A 51 6.96 1.24 -14.26
CA ASP A 51 6.57 1.72 -12.93
C ASP A 51 7.76 1.99 -12.00
N PRO A 52 8.78 1.09 -11.92
CA PRO A 52 9.95 1.36 -11.10
C PRO A 52 10.72 2.62 -11.52
N LYS A 53 10.76 2.93 -12.82
CA LYS A 53 11.44 4.12 -13.34
C LYS A 53 10.69 5.40 -12.94
N VAL A 54 9.37 5.40 -13.09
CA VAL A 54 8.51 6.54 -12.73
C VAL A 54 8.55 6.79 -11.22
N ILE A 55 8.42 5.72 -10.42
CA ILE A 55 8.50 5.80 -8.95
C ILE A 55 9.87 6.33 -8.52
N ALA A 56 10.96 5.84 -9.11
CA ALA A 56 12.30 6.33 -8.82
C ALA A 56 12.49 7.81 -9.19
N GLY A 57 11.93 8.26 -10.31
CA GLY A 57 11.93 9.67 -10.71
C GLY A 57 11.20 10.55 -9.69
N LEU A 58 9.99 10.17 -9.30
CA LEU A 58 9.20 10.91 -8.30
C LEU A 58 9.92 10.98 -6.94
N ILE A 59 10.63 9.92 -6.55
CA ILE A 59 11.42 9.91 -5.31
C ILE A 59 12.64 10.83 -5.41
N LYS A 60 13.35 10.81 -6.55
CA LYS A 60 14.46 11.73 -6.82
C LYS A 60 14.02 13.18 -6.72
N ASP A 61 12.82 13.49 -7.20
CA ASP A 61 12.23 14.82 -7.16
C ASP A 61 11.63 15.19 -5.79
N GLY A 62 11.74 14.33 -4.78
CA GLY A 62 11.22 14.56 -3.43
C GLY A 62 9.70 14.43 -3.31
N ARG A 63 9.00 13.91 -4.32
CA ARG A 63 7.55 13.76 -4.38
C ARG A 63 7.09 12.45 -3.74
N PHE A 64 7.44 12.26 -2.47
CA PHE A 64 7.09 11.07 -1.69
C PHE A 64 6.67 11.46 -0.27
N THR A 65 6.02 10.52 0.41
CA THR A 65 5.57 10.68 1.80
C THR A 65 6.07 9.52 2.64
N TYR A 66 6.46 9.76 3.89
CA TYR A 66 6.72 8.69 4.84
C TYR A 66 5.39 8.12 5.34
N PRO A 67 5.12 6.81 5.16
CA PRO A 67 3.92 6.20 5.69
C PRO A 67 3.95 6.19 7.21
N TYR A 68 2.78 6.40 7.82
CA TYR A 68 2.60 6.09 9.22
C TYR A 68 2.40 4.58 9.38
N LEU A 69 3.33 3.93 10.07
CA LEU A 69 3.22 2.55 10.51
C LEU A 69 2.96 2.58 12.02
N PRO A 70 1.73 2.23 12.48
CA PRO A 70 1.42 2.20 13.90
C PRO A 70 2.34 1.23 14.65
N GLU A 71 2.79 1.64 15.83
CA GLU A 71 3.59 0.82 16.74
C GLU A 71 2.94 0.77 18.13
N GLY A 72 3.30 -0.24 18.92
CA GLY A 72 2.79 -0.45 20.28
C GLY A 72 1.25 -0.51 20.34
N VAL A 73 0.65 0.27 21.25
CA VAL A 73 -0.79 0.29 21.51
C VAL A 73 -1.61 0.55 20.24
N TYR A 74 -1.14 1.42 19.34
CA TYR A 74 -1.87 1.71 18.10
C TYR A 74 -1.79 0.55 17.09
N ALA A 75 -0.71 -0.23 17.09
CA ALA A 75 -0.62 -1.45 16.31
C ALA A 75 -1.59 -2.51 16.82
N GLU A 76 -1.65 -2.70 18.15
CA GLU A 76 -2.58 -3.62 18.79
C GLU A 76 -4.03 -3.25 18.52
N LEU A 77 -4.38 -1.97 18.62
CA LEU A 77 -5.72 -1.47 18.32
C LEU A 77 -6.12 -1.73 16.86
N ARG A 78 -5.19 -1.53 15.91
CA ARG A 78 -5.42 -1.85 14.50
C ARG A 78 -5.69 -3.34 14.30
N SER A 79 -4.89 -4.21 14.92
CA SER A 79 -5.06 -5.66 14.84
C SER A 79 -6.40 -6.12 15.42
N ALA A 80 -6.80 -5.59 16.58
CA ALA A 80 -8.09 -5.89 17.20
C ALA A 80 -9.28 -5.42 16.34
N SER A 81 -9.16 -4.23 15.73
CA SER A 81 -10.16 -3.70 14.81
C SER A 81 -10.32 -4.59 13.57
N ASN A 82 -9.20 -5.01 12.97
CA ASN A 82 -9.20 -5.92 11.81
C ASN A 82 -9.85 -7.26 12.16
N LEU A 83 -9.52 -7.84 13.31
CA LEU A 83 -10.12 -9.10 13.79
C LEU A 83 -11.64 -8.95 13.94
N LYS A 84 -12.11 -7.86 14.55
CA LYS A 84 -13.55 -7.58 14.67
C LYS A 84 -14.24 -7.57 13.30
N PHE A 85 -13.68 -6.88 12.31
CA PHE A 85 -14.25 -6.84 10.96
C PHE A 85 -14.33 -8.23 10.35
N GLN A 86 -13.27 -9.02 10.43
CA GLN A 86 -13.25 -10.40 9.93
C GLN A 86 -14.32 -11.27 10.60
N THR A 87 -14.43 -11.21 11.93
CA THR A 87 -15.46 -11.98 12.66
C THR A 87 -16.88 -11.56 12.27
N GLN A 88 -17.13 -10.27 12.04
CA GLN A 88 -18.44 -9.78 11.57
C GLN A 88 -18.79 -10.30 10.17
N GLU A 89 -17.82 -10.32 9.25
CA GLU A 89 -18.00 -10.88 7.91
C GLU A 89 -18.28 -12.39 7.97
N GLU A 90 -17.56 -13.12 8.82
CA GLU A 90 -17.76 -14.56 9.00
C GLU A 90 -19.13 -14.88 9.60
N LEU A 91 -19.55 -14.14 10.64
CA LEU A 91 -20.87 -14.26 11.22
C LEU A 91 -21.96 -14.05 10.16
N THR A 92 -21.83 -12.98 9.37
CA THR A 92 -22.76 -12.69 8.27
C THR A 92 -22.81 -13.83 7.26
N ARG A 93 -21.65 -14.37 6.89
CA ARG A 93 -21.53 -15.51 5.97
C ARG A 93 -22.20 -16.77 6.51
N ILE A 94 -22.07 -17.04 7.81
CA ILE A 94 -22.70 -18.20 8.47
C ILE A 94 -24.22 -18.03 8.52
N LEU A 95 -24.72 -16.86 8.93
CA LEU A 95 -26.17 -16.57 8.97
C LEU A 95 -26.82 -16.74 7.60
N ASN A 96 -26.17 -16.24 6.55
CA ASN A 96 -26.64 -16.39 5.16
C ASN A 96 -26.67 -17.84 4.67
N ARG A 97 -25.84 -18.73 5.24
CA ARG A 97 -25.85 -20.17 4.92
C ARG A 97 -27.00 -20.91 5.62
N ILE A 98 -27.37 -20.49 6.83
CA ILE A 98 -28.47 -21.09 7.60
C ILE A 98 -29.84 -20.67 7.03
N ALA A 99 -29.96 -19.43 6.54
CA ALA A 99 -31.18 -18.90 5.94
C ALA A 99 -31.48 -19.46 4.52
N ARG A 100 -30.64 -20.36 4.01
CA ARG A 100 -30.73 -20.95 2.67
C ARG A 100 -31.18 -22.40 2.77
#